data_AF-A0AA37HBD2-F1
#
_entry.id   AF-A0AA37HBD2-F1
#
_cell.length_a   1.000
_cell.length_b   1.000
_cell.length_c   1.000
_cell.angle_alpha   90.00
_cell.angle_beta   90.00
_cell.angle_gamma   90.00
#
_symmetry.space_group_name_H-M   'P 1'
#
loop_
_entity.id
_entity.type
_entity.pdbx_description
1 polymer ?
#
loop_
_entity_poly.entity_id
_entity_poly.type
_entity_poly.pdbx_seq_one_letter_code
_entity_poly.pdbx_strand_id
1 'polypeptide(L)' 'MTETAETSLPPGDAQRESVRDEEAFHIPDDLARALTEFAAVEQLSRGEAICLILREYLRAKGYLKGAPSA' A
#
# COMPACT_ATOMS: atom_id res chain seq x y z
N MET A 1 -28.16 16.37 46.19
CA MET A 1 -28.11 15.77 44.84
C MET A 1 -26.64 15.68 44.48
N THR A 2 -26.05 14.49 44.54
CA THR A 2 -24.60 14.29 44.40
C THR A 2 -24.23 14.15 42.93
N GLU A 3 -23.31 15.02 42.53
CA GLU A 3 -22.64 15.11 41.23
C GLU A 3 -21.76 13.89 40.99
N THR A 4 -22.02 13.13 39.92
CA THR A 4 -21.11 12.12 39.39
C THR A 4 -20.44 12.69 38.16
N ALA A 5 -19.23 13.20 38.33
CA ALA A 5 -18.32 13.53 37.24
C ALA A 5 -17.78 12.23 36.64
N GLU A 6 -18.42 11.74 35.58
CA GLU A 6 -17.87 10.67 34.75
C GLU A 6 -17.04 11.32 33.64
N THR A 7 -15.75 11.52 33.94
CA THR A 7 -14.74 11.84 32.93
C THR A 7 -14.52 10.58 32.09
N SER A 8 -15.26 10.44 30.99
CA SER A 8 -14.97 9.47 29.95
C SER A 8 -13.72 9.95 29.21
N LEU A 9 -12.55 9.48 29.65
CA LEU A 9 -11.33 9.52 28.84
C LEU A 9 -11.62 8.80 27.52
N PRO A 10 -11.45 9.43 26.35
CA PRO A 10 -11.63 8.71 25.09
C PRO A 10 -10.57 7.61 25.00
N PRO A 11 -10.97 6.33 24.82
CA PRO A 11 -10.03 5.29 24.45
C PRO A 11 -9.69 5.50 22.97
N GLY A 12 -8.40 5.57 22.62
CA GLY A 12 -8.03 5.38 21.21
C GLY A 12 -6.86 6.17 20.64
N ASP A 13 -5.89 6.64 21.42
CA ASP A 13 -4.58 6.96 20.83
C ASP A 13 -3.86 5.69 20.31
N ALA A 14 -4.34 4.49 20.66
CA ALA A 14 -3.84 3.21 20.14
C ALA A 14 -4.28 2.87 18.70
N GLN A 15 -5.20 3.64 18.09
CA GLN A 15 -5.56 3.48 16.66
C GLN A 15 -4.80 4.43 15.73
N ARG A 16 -4.03 5.37 16.27
CA ARG A 16 -3.27 6.35 15.49
C ARG A 16 -1.82 5.95 15.20
N GLU A 17 -1.37 4.79 15.66
CA GLU A 17 0.05 4.37 15.52
C GLU A 17 0.31 3.32 14.43
N SER A 18 -0.70 2.73 13.81
CA SER A 18 -0.52 1.84 12.64
C SER A 18 -0.67 2.54 11.29
N VAL A 19 -0.99 3.83 11.28
CA VAL A 19 -1.15 4.67 10.07
C VAL A 19 -0.21 5.89 10.13
N ARG A 20 0.97 5.73 10.73
CA ARG A 20 2.03 6.74 10.71
C ARG A 20 3.16 6.25 9.81
N ASP A 21 3.31 6.92 8.69
CA ASP A 21 4.56 6.98 7.91
C ASP A 21 4.96 5.72 7.11
N GLU A 22 4.06 5.14 6.32
CA GLU A 22 4.52 4.68 5.00
C GLU A 22 4.75 5.95 4.17
N GLU A 23 5.99 6.45 4.20
CA GLU A 23 6.45 7.51 3.30
C GLU A 23 6.04 7.09 1.88
N ALA A 24 5.04 7.77 1.31
CA ALA A 24 4.49 7.40 0.03
C ALA A 24 5.65 7.33 -0.98
N PHE A 25 5.99 6.13 -1.42
CA PHE A 25 7.16 5.92 -2.26
C PHE A 25 7.03 6.79 -3.52
N HIS A 26 7.95 7.74 -3.67
CA HIS A 26 7.94 8.65 -4.80
C HIS A 26 8.39 7.92 -6.06
N ILE A 27 7.47 7.73 -7.00
CA ILE A 27 7.75 7.16 -8.31
C ILE A 27 8.20 8.30 -9.24
N PRO A 28 9.39 8.21 -9.88
CA PRO A 28 9.82 9.18 -10.89
C PRO A 28 8.78 9.38 -12.00
N ASP A 29 8.65 10.60 -12.52
CA ASP A 29 7.58 10.96 -13.48
C ASP A 29 7.60 10.13 -14.77
N ASP A 30 8.78 9.83 -15.28
CA ASP A 30 8.98 8.98 -16.45
C ASP A 30 8.49 7.55 -16.20
N LEU A 31 8.78 7.01 -15.02
CA LEU A 31 8.30 5.70 -14.59
C LEU A 31 6.78 5.71 -14.34
N ALA A 32 6.25 6.77 -13.74
CA ALA A 32 4.81 6.94 -13.53
C ALA A 32 4.04 7.00 -14.85
N ARG A 33 4.60 7.68 -15.86
CA ARG A 33 4.03 7.71 -17.22
C ARG A 33 4.04 6.33 -17.86
N ALA A 34 5.18 5.64 -17.85
CA ALA A 34 5.29 4.29 -18.40
C ALA A 34 4.34 3.29 -17.71
N LEU A 35 4.21 3.37 -16.37
CA LEU A 35 3.25 2.55 -15.61
C LEU A 35 1.80 2.86 -15.98
N THR A 36 1.48 4.12 -16.26
CA THR A 36 0.12 4.52 -16.68
C THR A 36 -0.20 3.96 -18.08
N GLU A 37 0.75 4.03 -19.01
CA GLU A 37 0.61 3.46 -20.35
C GLU A 37 0.46 1.93 -20.29
N PHE A 38 1.34 1.25 -19.54
CA PHE A 38 1.27 -0.19 -19.34
C PHE A 38 -0.07 -0.63 -18.73
N ALA A 39 -0.51 0.04 -17.66
CA ALA A 39 -1.78 -0.26 -17.02
C ALA A 39 -2.97 -0.11 -17.99
N ALA A 40 -2.94 0.91 -18.86
CA ALA A 40 -3.97 1.11 -19.87
C ALA A 40 -3.98 0.00 -20.94
N VAL A 41 -2.81 -0.43 -21.42
CA VAL A 41 -2.69 -1.50 -22.43
C VAL A 41 -3.15 -2.85 -21.87
N GLU A 42 -2.72 -3.17 -20.65
CA GLU A 42 -3.06 -4.44 -19.98
C GLU A 42 -4.45 -4.43 -19.32
N GLN A 43 -5.17 -3.30 -19.38
CA GLN A 43 -6.49 -3.11 -18.74
C GLN A 43 -6.47 -3.38 -17.23
N LEU A 44 -5.40 -2.95 -16.57
CA LEU A 44 -5.20 -3.07 -15.12
C LEU A 44 -5.32 -1.72 -14.43
N SER A 45 -5.59 -1.72 -13.12
CA SER A 45 -5.30 -0.54 -12.32
C SER A 45 -3.80 -0.31 -12.20
N ARG A 46 -3.39 0.93 -11.94
CA ARG A 46 -1.97 1.27 -11.74
C ARG A 46 -1.33 0.46 -10.61
N GLY A 47 -2.07 0.19 -9.53
CA GLY A 47 -1.59 -0.62 -8.40
C GLY A 47 -1.37 -2.09 -8.77
N GLU A 48 -2.31 -2.68 -9.53
CA GLU A 48 -2.17 -4.06 -10.02
C GLU A 48 -0.99 -4.20 -10.98
N ALA A 49 -0.81 -3.24 -11.89
CA ALA A 49 0.34 -3.18 -12.79
C ALA A 49 1.68 -3.16 -12.02
N ILE A 50 1.80 -2.30 -11.00
CA ILE A 50 2.99 -2.22 -10.14
C ILE A 50 3.25 -3.58 -9.46
N CYS A 51 2.22 -4.16 -8.84
CA CYS A 51 2.34 -5.45 -8.16
C CYS A 51 2.75 -6.59 -9.12
N LEU A 52 2.22 -6.61 -10.34
CA LEU A 52 2.58 -7.58 -11.37
C LEU A 52 4.05 -7.46 -11.75
N ILE A 53 4.49 -6.24 -12.10
CA ILE A 53 5.87 -5.97 -12.51
C ILE A 53 6.85 -6.33 -11.39
N LEU A 54 6.57 -5.90 -10.14
CA LEU A 54 7.41 -6.23 -8.99
C LEU A 54 7.48 -7.73 -8.74
N ARG A 55 6.34 -8.43 -8.83
CA ARG A 55 6.29 -9.88 -8.65
C ARG A 55 7.16 -10.61 -9.68
N GLU A 56 7.06 -10.22 -10.94
CA GLU A 56 7.87 -10.82 -12.02
C GLU A 56 9.36 -10.52 -11.84
N TYR A 57 9.70 -9.27 -11.57
CA TYR A 57 11.08 -8.86 -11.32
C TYR A 57 11.71 -9.63 -10.14
N LEU A 58 11.00 -9.70 -9.02
CA LEU A 58 11.48 -10.38 -7.81
C LEU A 58 11.62 -11.90 -8.02
N ARG A 59 10.73 -12.53 -8.81
CA ARG A 59 10.90 -13.94 -9.20
C ARG A 59 12.13 -14.13 -10.08
N ALA A 60 12.30 -13.29 -11.10
CA ALA A 60 13.46 -13.37 -12.00
C ALA A 60 14.79 -13.20 -11.26
N LYS A 61 14.79 -12.40 -10.18
CA LYS A 61 15.96 -12.22 -9.30
C LYS A 61 16.09 -13.26 -8.19
N GLY A 62 15.13 -14.17 -8.04
CA GLY A 62 15.12 -15.21 -7.01
C GLY A 62 14.77 -14.72 -5.60
N TYR A 63 14.31 -13.47 -5.46
CA TYR A 63 13.85 -12.89 -4.20
C TYR A 63 12.45 -13.38 -3.81
N LEU A 64 11.61 -13.70 -4.79
CA LEU A 64 10.28 -14.26 -4.55
C LEU A 64 10.27 -15.75 -4.92
N LYS A 65 10.15 -16.62 -3.91
CA LYS A 65 10.06 -18.08 -4.06
C LYS A 65 8.60 -18.51 -4.03
N GLY A 66 8.18 -19.34 -4.99
CA GLY A 66 6.82 -19.88 -5.08
C GLY A 66 6.23 -19.80 -6.49
N ALA A 67 5.44 -20.81 -6.85
CA ALA A 67 4.73 -20.87 -8.13
C ALA A 67 3.76 -19.67 -8.29
N PRO A 68 3.42 -19.27 -9.53
CA PRO A 68 2.36 -18.29 -9.73
C PRO A 68 1.07 -18.76 -9.05
N SER A 69 0.55 -17.98 -8.10
CA SER A 69 -0.84 -18.14 -7.66
C SER A 69 -1.72 -17.81 -8.87
N ALA A 70 -2.46 -18.83 -9.31
CA ALA A 70 -3.45 -18.78 -10.37
C ALA A 70 -4.65 -17.91 -9.99
#